data_AF-A0A9W8X9G6-F1
#
_entry.id   AF-A0A9W8X9G6-F1
#
_cell.length_a   1.000
_cell.length_b   1.000
_cell.length_c   1.000
_cell.angle_alpha   90.00
_cell.angle_beta   90.00
_cell.angle_gamma   90.00
#
_symmetry.space_group_name_H-M   'P 1'
#
loop_
_entity.id
_entity.type
_entity.pdbx_description
1 polymer ?
#
loop_
_entity_poly.entity_id
_entity_poly.type
_entity_poly.pdbx_seq_one_letter_code
_entity_poly.pdbx_strand_id
1 'polypeptide(L)'
;MAAQYGTNLHMPESSWAWRLPTIVQCILPGIVACMVMFFPETPRWLISKDRREEAIAIMAKYHGDGDAQSPVVQLQLHEITEDFARFRNENPWWDLRELFNTRAARYRLMLVICMSFFGQCASLPPSLDR
;
A
#
# COMPACT_ATOMS: atom_id res chain seq x y z
N MET A 1 -1.54 15.62 -15.77
CA MET A 1 -1.19 16.12 -17.13
C MET A 1 -1.83 17.47 -17.47
N ALA A 2 -3.09 17.74 -17.10
CA ALA A 2 -3.74 19.04 -17.37
C ALA A 2 -2.98 20.27 -16.82
N ALA A 3 -2.45 20.19 -15.60
CA ALA A 3 -1.70 21.29 -14.98
C ALA A 3 -0.37 21.61 -15.71
N GLN A 4 0.24 20.64 -16.37
CA GLN A 4 1.50 20.82 -17.12
C GLN A 4 1.26 21.31 -18.55
N TYR A 5 0.15 20.85 -19.16
CA TYR A 5 -0.29 21.34 -20.46
C TYR A 5 -0.68 22.82 -20.40
N GLY A 6 -1.41 23.24 -19.35
CA GLY A 6 -1.81 24.64 -19.14
C GLY A 6 -0.63 25.59 -18.90
N THR A 7 0.40 25.18 -18.17
CA THR A 7 1.59 26.02 -17.92
C THR A 7 2.50 26.12 -19.14
N ASN A 8 2.63 25.05 -19.94
CA ASN A 8 3.41 25.07 -21.17
C ASN A 8 2.78 25.99 -22.24
N LEU A 9 1.45 26.02 -22.34
CA LEU A 9 0.72 26.84 -23.31
C LEU A 9 0.85 28.36 -23.04
N HIS A 10 0.92 28.77 -21.77
CA HIS A 10 0.92 30.19 -21.38
C HIS A 10 2.32 30.72 -21.00
N MET A 11 3.31 29.86 -20.76
CA MET A 11 4.69 30.24 -20.40
C MET A 11 5.73 29.27 -20.98
N PRO A 12 5.96 29.26 -22.31
CA PRO A 12 6.87 28.31 -22.96
C PRO A 12 8.37 28.51 -22.65
N GLU A 13 8.81 29.75 -22.40
CA GLU A 13 10.23 30.12 -22.21
C GLU A 13 10.66 30.23 -20.72
N SER A 14 9.73 30.01 -19.78
CA SER A 14 10.02 30.16 -18.36
C SER A 14 10.45 28.84 -17.73
N SER A 15 11.61 28.83 -17.06
CA SER A 15 12.09 27.71 -16.25
C SER A 15 11.11 27.24 -15.16
N TRP A 16 10.06 28.02 -14.88
CA TRP A 16 9.01 27.72 -13.92
C TRP A 16 7.88 26.83 -14.46
N ALA A 17 7.76 26.67 -15.78
CA ALA A 17 6.63 25.95 -16.41
C ALA A 17 6.53 24.48 -16.00
N TRP A 18 7.66 23.83 -15.71
CA TRP A 18 7.71 22.45 -15.22
C TRP A 18 7.74 22.34 -13.69
N ARG A 19 8.27 23.35 -12.99
CA ARG A 19 8.42 23.32 -11.51
C ARG A 19 7.07 23.46 -10.81
N LEU A 20 6.21 24.33 -11.32
CA LEU A 20 4.91 24.64 -10.74
C LEU A 20 3.98 23.40 -10.67
N PRO A 21 3.78 22.62 -11.75
CA PRO A 21 2.97 21.41 -11.67
C PRO A 21 3.60 20.33 -10.79
N THR A 22 4.93 20.20 -10.74
CA THR A 22 5.61 19.26 -9.84
C THR A 22 5.39 19.63 -8.37
N ILE A 23 5.55 20.90 -8.01
CA ILE A 23 5.33 21.37 -6.63
C ILE A 23 3.89 21.09 -6.21
N VAL A 24 2.90 21.40 -7.07
CA VAL A 24 1.48 21.14 -6.77
C VAL A 24 1.21 19.64 -6.60
N GLN A 25 1.83 18.78 -7.42
CA GLN A 25 1.73 17.33 -7.27
C GLN A 25 2.37 16.83 -5.97
N CYS A 26 3.39 17.51 -5.45
CA CYS A 26 4.04 17.16 -4.19
C CYS A 26 3.24 17.60 -2.94
N ILE A 27 2.25 18.50 -3.07
CA ILE A 27 1.47 18.99 -1.92
C ILE A 27 0.67 17.84 -1.27
N LEU A 28 -0.07 17.07 -2.04
CA LEU A 28 -0.88 15.96 -1.54
C LEU A 28 -0.04 14.87 -0.81
N PRO A 29 1.03 14.31 -1.40
CA PRO A 29 1.87 13.35 -0.68
C PRO A 29 2.60 13.99 0.50
N GLY A 30 2.93 15.28 0.44
CA GLY A 30 3.48 16.02 1.59
C GLY A 30 2.52 16.06 2.78
N ILE A 31 1.23 16.35 2.53
CA ILE A 31 0.19 16.30 3.56
C ILE A 31 0.07 14.89 4.15
N VAL A 32 0.03 13.86 3.30
CA VAL A 32 -0.05 12.46 3.76
C VAL A 32 1.18 12.07 4.59
N ALA A 33 2.38 12.47 4.18
CA ALA A 33 3.62 12.20 4.92
C ALA A 33 3.62 12.89 6.29
N CYS A 34 3.10 14.11 6.40
CA CYS A 34 2.92 14.76 7.70
C CYS A 34 1.88 14.03 8.58
N MET A 35 0.80 13.51 7.97
CA MET A 35 -0.24 12.81 8.70
C MET A 35 0.19 11.42 9.18
N VAL A 36 1.06 10.71 8.44
CA VAL A 36 1.45 9.33 8.77
C VAL A 36 2.08 9.21 10.16
N MET A 37 2.76 10.26 10.64
CA MET A 37 3.37 10.30 11.97
C MET A 37 2.35 10.27 13.12
N PHE A 38 1.09 10.64 12.85
CA PHE A 38 0.01 10.63 13.85
C PHE A 38 -0.81 9.35 13.84
N PHE A 39 -0.67 8.50 12.82
CA PHE A 39 -1.44 7.25 12.75
C PHE A 39 -0.77 6.17 13.61
N PRO A 40 -1.54 5.41 14.39
CA PRO A 40 -1.00 4.26 15.11
C PRO A 40 -0.49 3.23 14.11
N GLU A 41 0.64 2.62 14.45
CA GLU A 41 1.20 1.53 13.66
C GLU A 41 0.23 0.35 13.57
N THR A 42 0.32 -0.40 12.48
CA THR A 42 -0.61 -1.51 12.27
C THR A 42 -0.43 -2.58 13.35
N PRO A 43 -1.53 -3.12 13.94
CA PRO A 43 -1.44 -4.08 15.03
C PRO A 43 -0.74 -5.39 14.62
N ARG A 44 -0.82 -5.78 13.33
CA ARG A 44 -0.05 -6.91 12.78
C ARG A 44 1.47 -6.65 12.80
N TRP A 45 1.92 -5.44 12.50
CA TRP A 45 3.34 -5.08 12.56
C TRP A 45 3.86 -5.05 14.00
N LEU A 46 3.06 -4.56 14.95
CA LEU A 46 3.45 -4.60 16.37
C LEU A 46 3.64 -6.02 16.88
N ILE A 47 2.77 -6.95 16.48
CA ILE A 47 2.90 -8.37 16.81
C ILE A 47 4.15 -8.99 16.17
N SER A 48 4.52 -8.61 14.95
CA SER A 48 5.75 -9.11 14.32
C SER A 48 7.04 -8.60 14.97
N LYS A 49 6.94 -7.54 15.78
CA LYS A 49 8.03 -6.96 16.58
C LYS A 49 7.99 -7.37 18.06
N ASP A 50 7.25 -8.43 18.39
CA ASP A 50 7.02 -8.92 19.77
C ASP A 50 6.35 -7.89 20.71
N ARG A 51 5.77 -6.80 20.19
CA ARG A 51 5.05 -5.76 20.95
C ARG A 51 3.55 -6.06 21.04
N ARG A 52 3.23 -7.23 21.60
CA ARG A 52 1.84 -7.75 21.64
C ARG A 52 0.89 -6.89 22.47
N GLU A 53 1.34 -6.36 23.60
CA GLU A 53 0.52 -5.57 24.52
C GLU A 53 0.01 -4.28 23.87
N GLU A 54 0.88 -3.60 23.12
CA GLU A 54 0.51 -2.39 22.38
C GLU A 54 -0.45 -2.68 21.24
N ALA A 55 -0.28 -3.82 20.56
CA ALA A 55 -1.21 -4.27 19.53
C ALA A 55 -2.62 -4.48 20.11
N ILE A 56 -2.71 -5.10 21.30
CA ILE A 56 -3.98 -5.31 22.01
C ILE A 56 -4.60 -3.97 22.42
N ALA A 57 -3.81 -3.02 22.93
CA ALA A 57 -4.31 -1.69 23.29
C ALA A 57 -4.90 -0.93 22.09
N ILE A 58 -4.27 -1.03 20.92
CA ILE A 58 -4.77 -0.44 19.67
C ILE A 58 -6.04 -1.17 19.20
N MET A 59 -6.05 -2.52 19.22
CA MET A 59 -7.24 -3.28 18.86
C MET A 59 -8.42 -2.97 19.79
N ALA A 60 -8.19 -2.89 21.11
CA ALA A 60 -9.21 -2.54 22.09
C ALA A 60 -9.78 -1.13 21.84
N LYS A 61 -8.91 -0.16 21.52
CA LYS A 61 -9.32 1.22 21.24
C LYS A 61 -10.16 1.38 19.97
N TYR A 62 -9.85 0.63 18.90
CA TYR A 62 -10.51 0.79 17.61
C TYR A 62 -11.62 -0.24 17.33
N HIS A 63 -11.57 -1.41 17.96
CA HIS A 63 -12.50 -2.53 17.71
C HIS A 63 -13.14 -3.12 18.97
N GLY A 64 -12.61 -2.85 20.17
CA GLY A 64 -13.08 -3.43 21.44
C GLY A 64 -13.92 -2.50 22.31
N ASP A 65 -14.27 -1.30 21.84
CA ASP A 65 -14.95 -0.25 22.64
C ASP A 65 -14.21 0.07 23.97
N GLY A 66 -12.88 -0.07 23.96
CA GLY A 66 -12.02 0.09 25.14
C GLY A 66 -11.82 -1.17 25.98
N ASP A 67 -12.49 -2.29 25.66
CA ASP A 67 -12.27 -3.57 26.34
C ASP A 67 -11.26 -4.45 25.59
N ALA A 68 -10.13 -4.69 26.24
CA ALA A 68 -9.08 -5.59 25.75
C ALA A 68 -9.48 -7.07 25.78
N GLN A 69 -10.52 -7.43 26.53
CA GLN A 69 -11.05 -8.80 26.64
C GLN A 69 -12.29 -9.02 25.77
N SER A 70 -12.66 -8.04 24.94
CA SER A 70 -13.77 -8.21 23.99
C SER A 70 -13.55 -9.46 23.12
N PRO A 71 -14.58 -10.29 22.90
CA PRO A 71 -14.48 -11.48 22.05
C PRO A 71 -13.91 -11.20 20.66
N VAL A 72 -14.18 -10.01 20.12
CA VAL A 72 -13.69 -9.58 18.80
C VAL A 72 -12.17 -9.37 18.81
N VAL A 73 -11.65 -8.73 19.87
CA VAL A 73 -10.21 -8.46 20.01
C VAL A 73 -9.44 -9.76 20.23
N GLN A 74 -9.96 -10.65 21.08
CA GLN A 74 -9.34 -11.96 21.30
C GLN A 74 -9.33 -12.83 20.04
N LEU A 75 -10.43 -12.83 19.28
CA LEU A 75 -10.52 -13.55 18.01
C LEU A 75 -9.48 -13.04 17.01
N GLN A 76 -9.43 -11.72 16.78
CA GLN A 76 -8.44 -11.11 15.89
C GLN A 76 -7.00 -11.42 16.32
N LEU A 77 -6.72 -11.34 17.62
CA LEU A 77 -5.40 -11.66 18.15
C LEU A 77 -5.04 -13.13 17.91
N HIS A 78 -6.00 -14.05 18.08
CA HIS A 78 -5.82 -15.47 17.82
C HIS A 78 -5.54 -15.73 16.33
N GLU A 79 -6.36 -15.20 15.43
CA GLU A 79 -6.19 -15.32 13.98
C GLU A 79 -4.83 -14.81 13.52
N ILE A 80 -4.42 -13.62 13.99
CA ILE A 80 -3.12 -13.04 13.64
C ILE A 80 -1.99 -13.92 14.18
N THR A 81 -2.11 -14.44 15.40
CA THR A 81 -1.08 -15.31 16.00
C THR A 81 -0.97 -16.64 15.23
N GLU A 82 -2.08 -17.22 14.81
CA GLU A 82 -2.11 -18.43 14.00
C GLU A 82 -1.50 -18.21 12.61
N ASP A 83 -1.86 -17.10 11.97
CA ASP A 83 -1.24 -16.66 10.70
C ASP A 83 0.28 -16.52 10.86
N PHE A 84 0.75 -15.89 11.92
CA PHE A 84 2.18 -15.78 12.20
C PHE A 84 2.81 -17.15 12.41
N ALA A 85 2.19 -18.06 13.16
CA ALA A 85 2.72 -19.41 13.34
C ALA A 85 2.81 -20.19 12.02
N ARG A 86 1.86 -19.97 11.11
CA ARG A 86 1.78 -20.66 9.81
C ARG A 86 2.68 -20.06 8.73
N PHE A 87 2.87 -18.74 8.75
CA PHE A 87 3.54 -17.97 7.70
C PHE A 87 4.76 -17.18 8.18
N ARG A 88 5.32 -17.46 9.36
CA ARG A 88 6.62 -16.94 9.77
C ARG A 88 7.74 -17.60 8.95
N ASN A 89 7.76 -17.26 7.67
CA ASN A 89 8.91 -17.45 6.83
C ASN A 89 9.91 -16.37 7.23
N GLU A 90 11.04 -16.79 7.80
CA GLU A 90 12.23 -15.94 8.00
C GLU A 90 12.91 -15.57 6.68
N ASN A 91 12.22 -15.79 5.55
CA ASN A 91 12.76 -15.53 4.25
C ASN A 91 13.00 -14.02 4.11
N PRO A 92 14.22 -13.61 3.74
CA PRO A 92 14.52 -12.21 3.54
C PRO A 92 13.57 -11.60 2.51
N TRP A 93 13.32 -10.29 2.60
CA TRP A 93 12.42 -9.58 1.69
C TRP A 93 12.81 -9.70 0.20
N TRP A 94 14.06 -10.06 -0.10
CA TRP A 94 14.56 -10.30 -1.46
C TRP A 94 14.33 -11.73 -1.96
N ASP A 95 13.83 -12.65 -1.13
CA ASP A 95 13.60 -14.04 -1.55
C ASP A 95 12.26 -14.19 -2.28
N LEU A 96 12.30 -13.89 -3.58
CA LEU A 96 11.13 -14.00 -4.47
C LEU A 96 10.83 -15.44 -4.90
N ARG A 97 11.61 -16.43 -4.44
CA ARG A 97 11.45 -17.84 -4.86
C ARG A 97 10.10 -18.40 -4.44
N GLU A 98 9.53 -17.96 -3.31
CA GLU A 98 8.20 -18.37 -2.86
C GLU A 98 7.10 -18.08 -3.88
N LEU A 99 7.22 -16.97 -4.62
CA LEU A 99 6.25 -16.58 -5.64
C LEU A 99 6.20 -17.57 -6.81
N PHE A 100 7.29 -18.32 -7.03
CA PHE A 100 7.41 -19.28 -8.12
C PHE A 100 7.40 -20.74 -7.67
N ASN A 101 7.60 -21.03 -6.38
CA ASN A 101 7.80 -22.39 -5.89
C ASN A 101 6.52 -23.25 -5.98
N THR A 102 5.35 -22.67 -5.71
CA THR A 102 4.08 -23.41 -5.74
C THR A 102 3.30 -23.19 -7.05
N ARG A 103 2.58 -24.22 -7.52
CA ARG A 103 1.69 -24.09 -8.70
C ARG A 103 0.60 -23.03 -8.48
N ALA A 104 0.08 -22.94 -7.25
CA ALA A 104 -0.90 -21.93 -6.86
C ALA A 104 -0.32 -20.50 -6.88
N ALA A 105 0.89 -20.28 -6.35
CA ALA A 105 1.53 -18.97 -6.37
C ALA A 105 1.83 -18.50 -7.80
N ARG A 106 2.33 -19.39 -8.67
CA ARG A 106 2.56 -19.08 -10.10
C ARG A 106 1.28 -18.68 -10.82
N TYR A 107 0.17 -19.36 -10.56
CA TYR A 107 -1.13 -19.02 -11.16
C TYR A 107 -1.61 -17.64 -10.71
N ARG A 108 -1.53 -17.34 -9.40
CA ARG A 108 -1.88 -16.00 -8.88
C ARG A 108 -0.99 -14.91 -9.48
N LEU A 109 0.31 -15.14 -9.55
CA LEU A 109 1.26 -14.20 -10.13
C LEU A 109 0.96 -13.95 -11.61
N MET A 110 0.68 -15.00 -12.39
CA MET A 110 0.28 -14.89 -13.79
C MET A 110 -0.96 -14.01 -13.95
N LEU A 111 -1.99 -14.21 -13.13
CA LEU A 111 -3.21 -13.39 -13.17
C LEU A 111 -2.92 -11.91 -12.91
N VAL A 112 -2.07 -11.58 -11.93
CA VAL A 112 -1.69 -10.19 -11.61
C VAL A 112 -0.91 -9.55 -12.76
N ILE A 113 0.00 -10.30 -13.40
CA ILE A 113 0.75 -9.83 -14.57
C ILE A 113 -0.18 -9.58 -15.74
N CYS A 114 -1.09 -10.51 -16.05
CA CYS A 114 -2.09 -10.34 -17.10
C CYS A 114 -2.98 -9.13 -16.83
N MET A 115 -3.48 -8.96 -15.60
CA MET A 115 -4.29 -7.80 -15.23
C MET A 115 -3.55 -6.48 -15.44
N SER A 116 -2.28 -6.40 -15.03
CA SER A 116 -1.44 -5.22 -15.23
C SER A 116 -1.20 -4.96 -16.71
N PHE A 117 -0.89 -6.00 -17.48
CA PHE A 117 -0.65 -5.89 -18.92
C PHE A 117 -1.90 -5.40 -19.66
N PHE A 118 -3.05 -6.03 -19.42
CA PHE A 118 -4.31 -5.62 -20.06
C PHE A 118 -4.79 -4.25 -19.60
N GLY A 119 -4.59 -3.89 -18.33
CA GLY A 119 -4.87 -2.53 -17.85
C GLY A 119 -4.03 -1.47 -18.57
N GLN A 120 -2.74 -1.74 -18.78
CA GLN A 120 -1.85 -0.85 -19.50
C GLN A 120 -2.15 -0.81 -21.01
N CYS A 121 -2.49 -1.94 -21.64
CA CYS A 121 -2.87 -1.98 -23.06
C CYS A 121 -4.23 -1.30 -23.34
N ALA A 122 -5.21 -1.46 -22.45
CA ALA A 122 -6.49 -0.78 -22.58
C ALA A 122 -6.38 0.74 -22.40
N SER A 123 -5.31 1.22 -21.74
CA SER A 123 -5.03 2.64 -21.58
C SER A 123 -4.37 3.30 -22.80
N LEU A 124 -3.97 2.52 -23.81
CA LEU A 124 -3.39 3.05 -25.05
C LEU A 124 -4.53 3.62 -25.93
N PRO A 125 -4.55 4.93 -26.20
CA PRO A 125 -5.60 5.52 -27.03
C PRO A 125 -5.57 4.93 -28.44
N PRO A 126 -6.73 4.67 -29.08
CA PRO A 126 -6.80 4.32 -30.48
C PRO A 126 -6.46 5.55 -31.33
N SER A 127 -5.17 5.83 -31.48
CA SER A 127 -4.66 6.86 -32.37
C SER A 127 -3.97 6.22 -33.57
N LEU A 128 -4.73 5.52 -34.42
CA LEU A 128 -4.43 5.33 -35.84
C LEU A 128 -5.64 4.71 -36.54
N ASP A 129 -6.73 5.47 -36.63
CA ASP A 129 -7.78 5.27 -37.64
C ASP A 129 -8.20 6.65 -38.18
N ARG A 130 -7.22 7.35 -38.76
CA ARG A 130 -7.38 8.30 -39.87
C ARG A 130 -6.03 8.70 -40.44
#